data_AF-A0A377ZY34-F1
#
_entry.id   AF-A0A377ZY34-F1
#
_cell.length_a   1.000
_cell.length_b   1.000
_cell.length_c   1.000
_cell.angle_alpha   90.00
_cell.angle_beta   90.00
_cell.angle_gamma   90.00
#
_symmetry.space_group_name_H-M   'P 1'
#
loop_
_entity.id
_entity.type
_entity.pdbx_description
1 polymer ?
#
loop_
_entity_poly.entity_id
_entity_poly.type
_entity_poly.pdbx_seq_one_letter_code
_entity_poly.pdbx_strand_id
1 'polypeptide(L)'
;MKNADLTTLTATFPLVQDLIALKETTWFNPATTTLAEGLPYVGLTADDVQDAHARLQRFAPYLAAAFPETAASCGIIESEVVAIPAMKRSLEQKFGQPISGELLLKKDSHLPISGSIKARGGIYEVLTHGGKAGAGSRAADDRRRLSQIADAGV
;
A
#
# COMPACT_ATOMS: atom_id res chain seq x y z
N MET A 1 29.80 -4.92 1.32
CA MET A 1 30.12 -3.76 2.17
C MET A 1 31.42 -4.02 2.88
N LYS A 2 32.38 -3.08 2.89
CA LYS A 2 33.64 -3.25 3.61
C LYS A 2 33.37 -3.07 5.11
N ASN A 3 33.91 -3.91 6.00
CA ASN A 3 33.65 -3.83 7.45
C ASN A 3 33.95 -2.45 8.08
N ALA A 4 34.87 -1.67 7.50
CA ALA A 4 35.15 -0.29 7.93
C ALA A 4 33.93 0.65 7.80
N ASP A 5 33.05 0.38 6.84
CA ASP A 5 31.82 1.13 6.58
C ASP A 5 30.79 0.90 7.71
N LEU A 6 30.73 -0.33 8.23
CA LEU A 6 29.77 -0.69 9.29
C LEU A 6 30.15 -0.07 10.63
N THR A 7 31.42 -0.10 11.02
CA THR A 7 31.88 0.49 12.30
C THR A 7 31.63 2.00 12.34
N THR A 8 31.93 2.70 11.24
CA THR A 8 31.64 4.13 11.12
C THR A 8 30.12 4.37 11.16
N LEU A 9 29.32 3.58 10.44
CA LEU A 9 27.87 3.72 10.43
C LEU A 9 27.25 3.54 11.82
N THR A 10 27.67 2.51 12.57
CA THR A 10 27.16 2.27 13.94
C THR A 10 27.61 3.35 14.93
N ALA A 11 28.79 3.95 14.73
CA ALA A 11 29.27 5.05 15.56
C ALA A 11 28.49 6.35 15.27
N THR A 12 28.18 6.62 14.00
CA THR A 12 27.42 7.81 13.60
C THR A 12 25.92 7.68 13.88
N PHE A 13 25.36 6.48 13.73
CA PHE A 13 23.95 6.18 13.96
C PHE A 13 23.80 5.02 14.95
N PRO A 14 23.85 5.30 16.27
CA PRO A 14 23.81 4.24 17.30
C PRO A 14 22.58 3.32 17.21
N LEU A 15 21.46 3.82 16.67
CA LEU A 15 20.26 3.03 16.44
C LEU A 15 20.50 1.81 15.53
N VAL A 16 21.49 1.88 14.63
CA VAL A 16 21.85 0.75 13.77
C VAL A 16 22.30 -0.46 14.59
N GLN A 17 22.89 -0.25 15.77
CA GLN A 17 23.26 -1.34 16.68
C GLN A 17 22.03 -2.12 17.16
N ASP A 18 20.94 -1.41 17.47
CA ASP A 18 19.66 -2.02 17.86
C ASP A 18 19.05 -2.83 16.70
N LEU A 19 19.16 -2.33 15.46
CA LEU A 19 18.70 -3.03 14.26
C LEU A 19 19.51 -4.32 14.00
N ILE A 20 20.84 -4.26 14.12
CA ILE A 20 21.73 -5.43 14.00
C ILE A 20 21.37 -6.49 15.05
N ALA A 21 21.02 -6.04 16.27
CA ALA A 21 20.61 -6.92 17.35
C ALA A 21 19.18 -7.47 17.22
N LEU A 22 18.45 -7.13 16.15
CA LEU A 22 17.04 -7.49 15.93
C LEU A 22 16.12 -7.06 17.09
N LYS A 23 16.51 -5.99 17.79
CA LYS A 23 15.69 -5.42 18.86
C LYS A 23 14.53 -4.67 18.23
N GLU A 24 13.31 -4.90 18.73
CA GLU A 24 12.15 -4.08 18.37
C GLU A 24 12.47 -2.60 18.65
N THR A 25 12.45 -1.80 17.60
CA THR A 25 13.02 -0.44 17.61
C THR A 25 12.02 0.55 17.05
N THR A 26 11.86 1.69 17.74
CA THR A 26 11.03 2.80 17.28
C THR A 26 11.92 4.02 17.04
N TRP A 27 11.79 4.65 15.88
CA TRP A 27 12.46 5.90 15.55
C TRP A 27 11.43 6.95 15.14
N PHE A 28 11.35 8.03 15.91
CA PHE A 28 10.52 9.18 15.57
C PHE A 28 11.37 10.13 14.73
N ASN A 29 10.94 10.42 13.50
CA ASN A 29 11.64 11.35 12.61
C ASN A 29 11.66 12.76 13.25
N PRO A 30 12.83 13.30 13.63
CA PRO A 30 12.92 14.62 14.26
C PRO A 30 12.72 15.78 13.26
N ALA A 31 12.70 15.48 11.95
CA ALA A 31 12.66 16.45 10.88
C ALA A 31 11.39 16.33 10.02
N THR A 32 10.25 16.01 10.63
CA THR A 32 8.95 16.12 9.94
C THR A 32 8.70 17.58 9.58
N THR A 33 8.29 17.84 8.34
CA THR A 33 8.01 19.18 7.83
C THR A 33 6.52 19.41 7.64
N THR A 34 6.15 20.65 7.35
CA THR A 34 4.80 20.94 6.86
C THR A 34 4.59 20.36 5.45
N LEU A 35 3.32 20.22 5.03
CA LEU A 35 3.01 19.80 3.66
C LEU A 35 3.67 20.72 2.61
N ALA A 36 3.60 22.04 2.81
CA ALA A 36 4.15 23.01 1.86
C ALA A 36 5.68 22.87 1.68
N GLU A 37 6.40 22.58 2.76
CA GLU A 37 7.85 22.37 2.73
C GLU A 37 8.23 20.98 2.20
N GLY A 38 7.45 19.95 2.52
CA GLY A 38 7.75 18.56 2.13
C GLY A 38 7.37 18.23 0.68
N LEU A 39 6.27 18.79 0.18
CA LEU A 39 5.70 18.43 -1.13
C LEU A 39 6.67 18.60 -2.32
N PRO A 40 7.53 19.64 -2.39
CA PRO A 40 8.52 19.78 -3.46
C PRO A 40 9.50 18.60 -3.59
N TYR A 41 9.72 17.84 -2.53
CA TYR A 41 10.64 16.69 -2.52
C TYR A 41 9.98 15.36 -2.93
N VAL A 42 8.65 15.33 -3.07
CA VAL A 42 7.90 14.10 -3.42
C VAL A 42 8.09 13.73 -4.89
N GLY A 43 8.25 14.72 -5.78
CA GLY A 43 8.39 14.51 -7.22
C GLY A 43 7.09 14.09 -7.94
N LEU A 44 5.96 14.11 -7.23
CA LEU A 44 4.61 13.90 -7.75
C LEU A 44 3.67 14.99 -7.23
N THR A 45 2.63 15.26 -7.99
CA THR A 45 1.66 16.33 -7.74
C THR A 45 0.27 15.78 -7.40
N ALA A 46 -0.64 16.66 -7.00
CA ALA A 46 -2.05 16.31 -6.84
C ALA A 46 -2.68 15.88 -8.18
N ASP A 47 -2.23 16.45 -9.31
CA ASP A 47 -2.73 16.10 -10.64
C ASP A 47 -2.35 14.66 -11.00
N ASP A 48 -1.14 14.20 -10.66
CA ASP A 48 -0.74 12.79 -10.85
C ASP A 48 -1.66 11.82 -10.09
N VAL A 49 -2.11 12.22 -8.89
CA VAL A 49 -3.06 11.44 -8.08
C VAL A 49 -4.44 11.42 -8.73
N GLN A 50 -4.91 12.57 -9.25
CA GLN A 50 -6.20 12.64 -9.96
C GLN A 50 -6.17 11.86 -11.27
N ASP A 51 -5.06 11.89 -12.00
CA ASP A 51 -4.87 11.11 -13.22
C ASP A 51 -4.90 9.61 -12.95
N ALA A 52 -4.29 9.16 -11.84
CA ALA A 52 -4.37 7.79 -11.38
C ALA A 52 -5.82 7.38 -11.05
N HIS A 53 -6.53 8.23 -10.31
CA HIS A 53 -7.95 8.02 -9.99
C HIS A 53 -8.80 7.92 -11.26
N ALA A 54 -8.68 8.90 -12.17
CA ALA A 54 -9.43 8.92 -13.43
C ALA A 54 -9.11 7.71 -14.31
N ARG A 55 -7.86 7.22 -14.32
CA ARG A 55 -7.50 5.98 -15.02
C ARG A 55 -8.22 4.77 -14.44
N LEU A 56 -8.21 4.60 -13.12
CA LEU A 56 -8.92 3.50 -12.46
C LEU A 56 -10.43 3.56 -12.76
N GLN A 57 -11.04 4.75 -12.75
CA GLN A 57 -12.44 4.94 -13.13
C GLN A 57 -12.72 4.49 -14.57
N ARG A 58 -11.83 4.81 -15.53
CA ARG A 58 -11.97 4.35 -16.92
C ARG A 58 -11.91 2.83 -17.05
N PHE A 59 -11.15 2.15 -16.19
CA PHE A 59 -11.05 0.69 -16.17
C PHE A 59 -12.15 0.01 -15.34
N ALA A 60 -12.94 0.74 -14.54
CA ALA A 60 -13.96 0.16 -13.67
C ALA A 60 -14.97 -0.73 -14.44
N PRO A 61 -15.51 -0.35 -15.62
CA PRO A 61 -16.39 -1.24 -16.39
C PRO A 61 -15.70 -2.54 -16.83
N TYR A 62 -14.41 -2.47 -17.19
CA TYR A 62 -13.63 -3.66 -17.53
C TYR A 62 -13.41 -4.55 -16.32
N LEU A 63 -13.05 -3.98 -15.17
CA LEU A 63 -12.84 -4.73 -13.92
C LEU A 63 -14.11 -5.45 -13.48
N ALA A 64 -15.27 -4.76 -13.52
CA ALA A 64 -16.57 -5.35 -13.21
C ALA A 64 -16.91 -6.57 -14.10
N ALA A 65 -16.52 -6.53 -15.39
CA ALA A 65 -16.75 -7.63 -16.32
C ALA A 65 -15.69 -8.76 -16.21
N ALA A 66 -14.43 -8.40 -15.99
CA ALA A 66 -13.31 -9.36 -15.94
C ALA A 66 -13.21 -10.11 -14.60
N PHE A 67 -13.62 -9.45 -13.50
CA PHE A 67 -13.58 -9.94 -12.13
C PHE A 67 -14.98 -9.83 -11.48
N PRO A 68 -15.79 -10.90 -11.54
CA PRO A 68 -17.17 -10.87 -11.05
C PRO A 68 -17.34 -10.42 -9.60
N GLU A 69 -16.33 -10.66 -8.75
CA GLU A 69 -16.31 -10.19 -7.35
C GLU A 69 -16.36 -8.65 -7.22
N THR A 70 -15.95 -7.91 -8.26
CA THR A 70 -15.99 -6.44 -8.29
C THR A 70 -17.27 -5.88 -8.91
N ALA A 71 -18.17 -6.72 -9.43
CA ALA A 71 -19.38 -6.25 -10.10
C ALA A 71 -20.29 -5.45 -9.13
N ALA A 72 -20.41 -5.90 -7.88
CA ALA A 72 -21.19 -5.21 -6.86
C ALA A 72 -20.65 -3.82 -6.48
N SER A 73 -19.35 -3.60 -6.67
CA SER A 73 -18.69 -2.30 -6.47
C SER A 73 -18.49 -1.53 -7.78
N CYS A 74 -19.18 -1.93 -8.86
CA CYS A 74 -19.04 -1.34 -10.19
C CYS A 74 -17.58 -1.31 -10.70
N GLY A 75 -16.77 -2.32 -10.33
CA GLY A 75 -15.37 -2.43 -10.72
C GLY A 75 -14.41 -1.61 -9.87
N ILE A 76 -14.89 -0.96 -8.81
CA ILE A 76 -14.04 -0.23 -7.87
C ILE A 76 -13.35 -1.21 -6.91
N ILE A 77 -12.02 -1.13 -6.87
CA ILE A 77 -11.17 -1.91 -5.98
C ILE A 77 -10.93 -1.09 -4.71
N GLU A 78 -11.75 -1.32 -3.69
CA GLU A 78 -11.63 -0.67 -2.39
C GLU A 78 -11.90 -1.62 -1.23
N SER A 79 -11.48 -1.20 -0.04
CA SER A 79 -11.60 -1.98 1.19
C SER A 79 -12.26 -1.19 2.31
N GLU A 80 -12.91 -1.91 3.22
CA GLU A 80 -13.54 -1.35 4.41
C GLU A 80 -12.53 -0.72 5.38
N VAL A 81 -13.03 0.26 6.14
CA VAL A 81 -12.42 0.74 7.38
C VAL A 81 -13.38 0.39 8.51
N VAL A 82 -12.89 -0.35 9.52
CA VAL A 82 -13.71 -0.82 10.64
C VAL A 82 -13.10 -0.46 11.98
N ALA A 83 -13.93 -0.14 12.97
CA ALA A 83 -13.48 0.00 14.34
C ALA A 83 -13.17 -1.36 14.96
N ILE A 84 -12.07 -1.46 15.72
CA ILE A 84 -11.63 -2.70 16.38
C ILE A 84 -11.45 -2.54 17.89
N PRO A 85 -12.51 -2.14 18.64
CA PRO A 85 -12.41 -1.84 20.07
C PRO A 85 -12.04 -3.07 20.93
N ALA A 86 -12.42 -4.27 20.50
CA ALA A 86 -12.00 -5.50 21.18
C ALA A 86 -10.49 -5.73 21.10
N MET A 87 -9.89 -5.51 19.92
CA MET A 87 -8.45 -5.60 19.72
C MET A 87 -7.72 -4.52 20.51
N LYS A 88 -8.23 -3.29 20.52
CA LYS A 88 -7.70 -2.20 21.34
C LYS A 88 -7.55 -2.64 22.80
N ARG A 89 -8.64 -3.12 23.43
CA ARG A 89 -8.61 -3.61 24.82
C ARG A 89 -7.61 -4.73 25.02
N SER A 90 -7.53 -5.67 24.09
CA SER A 90 -6.58 -6.78 24.16
C SER A 90 -5.12 -6.30 24.10
N LEU A 91 -4.81 -5.30 23.28
CA LEU A 91 -3.47 -4.72 23.18
C LEU A 91 -3.11 -3.94 24.44
N GLU A 92 -4.03 -3.11 24.94
CA GLU A 92 -3.83 -2.35 26.18
C GLU A 92 -3.56 -3.27 27.37
N GLN A 93 -4.29 -4.37 27.48
CA GLN A 93 -4.07 -5.39 28.52
C GLN A 93 -2.75 -6.12 28.34
N LYS A 94 -2.43 -6.55 27.11
CA LYS A 94 -1.22 -7.32 26.81
C LYS A 94 0.06 -6.53 27.05
N PHE A 95 0.06 -5.24 26.71
CA PHE A 95 1.24 -4.38 26.78
C PHE A 95 1.23 -3.40 27.97
N GLY A 96 0.15 -3.37 28.76
CA GLY A 96 0.04 -2.49 29.93
C GLY A 96 0.02 -0.99 29.60
N GLN A 97 -0.28 -0.63 28.35
CA GLN A 97 -0.18 0.72 27.83
C GLN A 97 -1.52 1.17 27.22
N PRO A 98 -2.13 2.27 27.69
CA PRO A 98 -3.36 2.80 27.09
C PRO A 98 -3.13 3.30 25.65
N ILE A 99 -4.12 3.09 24.78
CA ILE A 99 -4.16 3.62 23.42
C ILE A 99 -5.21 4.73 23.37
N SER A 100 -4.78 5.96 23.11
CA SER A 100 -5.68 7.12 23.02
C SER A 100 -6.59 7.04 21.78
N GLY A 101 -7.81 7.57 21.89
CA GLY A 101 -8.76 7.67 20.76
C GLY A 101 -9.35 6.32 20.31
N GLU A 102 -9.79 6.27 19.05
CA GLU A 102 -10.33 5.06 18.43
C GLU A 102 -9.27 4.30 17.64
N LEU A 103 -9.29 2.97 17.74
CA LEU A 103 -8.44 2.10 16.92
C LEU A 103 -9.25 1.57 15.74
N LEU A 104 -8.85 1.97 14.53
CA LEU A 104 -9.46 1.55 13.27
C LEU A 104 -8.52 0.61 12.50
N LEU A 105 -9.10 -0.28 11.69
CA LEU A 105 -8.40 -1.17 10.77
C LEU A 105 -8.83 -0.87 9.33
N LYS A 106 -7.87 -0.50 8.47
CA LYS A 106 -8.04 -0.47 7.01
C LYS A 106 -7.78 -1.87 6.46
N LYS A 107 -8.82 -2.53 5.95
CA LYS A 107 -8.79 -3.96 5.57
C LYS A 107 -8.24 -4.18 4.16
N ASP A 108 -7.06 -3.66 3.84
CA ASP A 108 -6.45 -3.90 2.52
C ASP A 108 -6.11 -5.38 2.28
N SER A 109 -6.05 -6.20 3.34
CA SER A 109 -6.03 -7.66 3.27
C SER A 109 -7.31 -8.31 2.70
N HIS A 110 -8.36 -7.51 2.48
CA HIS A 110 -9.65 -7.97 1.94
C HIS A 110 -9.97 -7.26 0.62
N LEU A 111 -8.99 -6.58 0.00
CA LEU A 111 -9.21 -6.01 -1.33
C LEU A 111 -9.57 -7.12 -2.32
N PRO A 112 -10.51 -6.88 -3.24
CA PRO A 112 -10.88 -7.87 -4.24
C PRO A 112 -9.68 -8.18 -5.16
N ILE A 113 -9.79 -9.28 -5.91
CA ILE A 113 -8.81 -9.78 -6.89
C ILE A 113 -7.59 -10.43 -6.24
N SER A 114 -6.87 -9.75 -5.34
CA SER A 114 -5.60 -10.29 -4.80
C SER A 114 -5.47 -10.27 -3.27
N GLY A 115 -6.52 -9.90 -2.52
CA GLY A 115 -6.57 -10.03 -1.06
C GLY A 115 -5.47 -9.29 -0.31
N SER A 116 -4.88 -8.24 -0.87
CA SER A 116 -3.78 -7.50 -0.25
C SER A 116 -3.64 -6.10 -0.81
N ILE A 117 -2.82 -5.26 -0.17
CA ILE A 117 -2.49 -3.90 -0.66
C ILE A 117 -1.91 -3.89 -2.09
N LYS A 118 -1.41 -5.03 -2.59
CA LYS A 118 -0.91 -5.15 -3.98
C LYS A 118 -2.02 -4.97 -5.02
N ALA A 119 -3.30 -5.19 -4.65
CA ALA A 119 -4.45 -4.86 -5.48
C ALA A 119 -4.56 -3.37 -5.82
N ARG A 120 -3.87 -2.48 -5.08
CA ARG A 120 -3.79 -1.05 -5.42
C ARG A 120 -2.71 -0.81 -6.48
N GLY A 121 -1.44 -0.85 -6.07
CA GLY A 121 -0.31 -0.48 -6.93
C GLY A 121 -0.05 -1.48 -8.07
N GLY A 122 -0.08 -2.79 -7.79
CA GLY A 122 0.24 -3.80 -8.79
C GLY A 122 -0.79 -3.88 -9.92
N ILE A 123 -2.07 -3.83 -9.57
CA ILE A 123 -3.15 -3.78 -10.57
C ILE A 123 -3.10 -2.46 -11.34
N TYR A 124 -2.95 -1.32 -10.66
CA TYR A 124 -2.81 -0.02 -11.33
C TYR A 124 -1.64 0.00 -12.33
N GLU A 125 -0.50 -0.60 -11.97
CA GLU A 125 0.67 -0.70 -12.83
C GLU A 125 0.35 -1.52 -14.09
N VAL A 126 -0.27 -2.70 -13.96
CA VAL A 126 -0.66 -3.53 -15.10
C VAL A 126 -1.64 -2.80 -16.02
N LEU A 127 -2.68 -2.18 -15.47
CA LEU A 127 -3.68 -1.42 -16.23
C LEU A 127 -3.04 -0.21 -16.95
N THR A 128 -2.07 0.44 -16.32
CA THR A 128 -1.33 1.56 -16.91
C THR A 128 -0.46 1.13 -18.08
N HIS A 129 0.23 -0.01 -17.97
CA HIS A 129 1.07 -0.55 -19.04
C HIS A 129 0.23 -1.11 -20.19
N GLY A 130 -0.85 -1.83 -19.90
CA GLY A 130 -1.80 -2.33 -20.90
C GLY A 130 -2.51 -1.20 -21.66
N GLY A 131 -2.92 -0.13 -20.94
CA GLY A 131 -3.60 1.04 -21.50
C GLY A 131 -2.75 1.89 -22.45
N LYS A 132 -1.41 1.82 -22.40
CA LYS A 132 -0.52 2.54 -23.34
C LYS A 132 -0.51 1.92 -24.75
N ALA A 133 -1.03 0.71 -24.95
CA ALA A 133 -0.92 -0.05 -26.20
C ALA A 133 -2.20 -0.12 -27.06
N GLY A 134 -3.25 0.65 -26.73
CA GLY A 134 -4.49 0.69 -27.50
C GLY A 134 -5.53 -0.32 -27.00
N ALA A 135 -6.73 0.18 -26.70
CA ALA A 135 -7.82 -0.51 -26.00
C ALA A 135 -8.52 -1.65 -26.78
N GLY A 136 -7.87 -2.29 -27.76
CA GLY A 136 -8.55 -3.20 -28.70
C GLY A 136 -8.07 -4.65 -28.75
N SER A 137 -6.79 -4.96 -28.46
CA SER A 137 -6.22 -6.26 -28.90
C SER A 137 -5.62 -7.15 -27.81
N ARG A 138 -5.64 -6.76 -26.53
CA ARG A 138 -4.92 -7.50 -25.46
C ARG A 138 -5.64 -7.74 -24.14
N ALA A 139 -6.95 -7.57 -24.06
CA ALA A 139 -7.74 -7.82 -22.84
C ALA A 139 -7.48 -9.20 -22.18
N ALA A 140 -7.20 -10.23 -23.00
CA ALA A 140 -6.84 -11.56 -22.49
C ALA A 140 -5.44 -11.62 -21.83
N ASP A 141 -4.48 -10.84 -22.31
CA ASP A 141 -3.11 -10.75 -21.78
C ASP A 141 -3.10 -9.95 -20.46
N ASP A 142 -3.87 -8.85 -20.40
CA ASP A 142 -4.07 -8.09 -19.17
C ASP A 142 -4.78 -8.91 -18.10
N ARG A 143 -5.82 -9.68 -18.47
CA ARG A 143 -6.48 -10.62 -17.55
C ARG A 143 -5.53 -11.72 -17.05
N ARG A 144 -4.63 -12.23 -17.91
CA ARG A 144 -3.61 -13.22 -17.52
C ARG A 144 -2.59 -12.62 -16.54
N ARG A 145 -2.14 -11.38 -16.75
CA ARG A 145 -1.21 -10.69 -15.84
C ARG A 145 -1.86 -10.35 -14.50
N LEU A 146 -3.12 -9.93 -14.52
CA LEU A 146 -3.86 -9.64 -13.30
C LEU A 146 -4.16 -10.92 -12.49
N SER A 147 -4.45 -12.05 -13.15
CA SER A 147 -4.58 -13.34 -12.46
C SER A 147 -3.25 -13.81 -11.85
N GLN A 148 -2.12 -13.57 -12.49
CA GLN A 148 -0.81 -13.84 -11.86
C GLN A 148 -0.56 -13.02 -10.60
N ILE A 149 -1.05 -11.77 -10.54
CA ILE A 149 -0.99 -10.95 -9.31
C ILE A 149 -1.94 -11.48 -8.24
N ALA A 150 -3.12 -11.98 -8.63
CA ALA A 150 -4.07 -12.63 -7.73
C ALA A 150 -3.50 -13.92 -7.12
N ASP A 151 -2.83 -14.74 -7.93
CA ASP A 151 -2.26 -16.03 -7.54
C ASP A 151 -0.93 -15.90 -6.78
N ALA A 152 -0.23 -14.77 -6.91
CA ALA A 152 1.01 -14.48 -6.18
C ALA A 152 0.77 -14.06 -4.71
N GLY A 153 -0.43 -14.31 -4.17
CA GLY A 153 -0.76 -14.11 -2.76
C GLY A 153 0.21 -14.87 -1.86
N VAL A 154 1.09 -14.13 -1.19
CA VAL A 154 1.83 -14.56 0.00
C VAL A 154 1.04 -14.11 1.23
#